data_AF-A0A8H3WMQ0-F1
#
_entry.id   AF-A0A8H3WMQ0-F1
#
_cell.length_a   1.000
_cell.length_b   1.000
_cell.length_c   1.000
_cell.angle_alpha   90.00
_cell.angle_beta   90.00
_cell.angle_gamma   90.00
#
_symmetry.space_group_name_H-M   'P 1'
#
loop_
_entity.id
_entity.type
_entity.pdbx_description
1 polymer ?
#
loop_
_entity_poly.entity_id
_entity_poly.type
_entity_poly.pdbx_seq_one_letter_code
_entity_poly.pdbx_strand_id
1 'polypeptide(L)' 'ITIDISINFYSYRFKYTTYTLVIIIKEVFIKAYYNINKVKYYYTTLRYTYNIIYTKDPSIPYK' A
#
# COMPACT_ATOMS: atom_id res chain seq x y z
N ILE A 1 -5.18 11.43 1.02
CA ILE A 1 -4.78 10.03 0.76
C ILE A 1 -5.98 9.30 0.17
N THR A 2 -5.80 8.58 -0.92
CA THR A 2 -6.84 7.70 -1.47
C THR A 2 -6.62 6.29 -0.95
N ILE A 3 -7.62 5.71 -0.29
CA ILE A 3 -7.54 4.37 0.30
C ILE A 3 -8.62 3.47 -0.28
N ASP A 4 -8.32 2.17 -0.28
CA ASP A 4 -9.34 1.17 -0.56
C ASP A 4 -10.19 0.91 0.68
N ILE A 5 -11.50 0.88 0.47
CA ILE A 5 -12.50 0.65 1.50
C ILE A 5 -12.48 -0.79 2.03
N SER A 6 -11.96 -1.75 1.25
CA SER A 6 -11.86 -3.17 1.67
C SER A 6 -10.69 -3.46 2.61
N ILE A 7 -9.71 -2.54 2.68
CA ILE A 7 -8.56 -2.65 3.58
C ILE A 7 -8.90 -1.96 4.90
N ASN A 8 -8.48 -2.55 6.02
CA ASN A 8 -8.85 -2.15 7.37
C ASN A 8 -8.18 -0.83 7.82
N PHE A 9 -8.50 0.28 7.16
CA PHE A 9 -8.10 1.64 7.52
C PHE A 9 -9.03 2.28 8.57
N TYR A 10 -9.95 1.50 9.15
CA TYR A 10 -10.92 2.00 10.12
C TYR A 10 -10.41 2.07 11.56
N SER A 11 -9.15 1.71 11.82
CA SER A 11 -8.59 1.74 13.17
C SER A 11 -8.69 3.15 13.79
N TYR A 12 -9.03 3.20 15.08
CA TYR A 12 -9.10 4.46 15.83
C TYR A 12 -7.80 5.26 15.74
N ARG A 13 -6.66 4.56 15.85
CA ARG A 13 -5.32 5.16 15.73
C ARG A 13 -5.11 5.83 14.37
N PHE A 14 -5.53 5.20 13.29
CA PHE A 14 -5.41 5.78 11.95
C PHE A 14 -6.26 7.05 11.82
N LYS A 15 -7.52 7.00 12.24
CA LYS A 15 -8.43 8.17 12.21
C LYS A 15 -7.92 9.34 13.05
N TYR A 16 -7.41 9.06 14.24
CA TYR A 16 -6.84 10.09 15.11
C TYR A 16 -5.63 10.76 14.47
N THR A 17 -4.67 9.96 13.97
CA THR A 17 -3.46 10.50 13.33
C THR A 17 -3.79 11.33 12.10
N THR A 18 -4.68 10.87 11.22
CA THR A 18 -5.04 11.63 10.00
C THR A 18 -5.77 12.93 10.32
N TYR A 19 -6.61 12.93 11.36
CA TYR A 19 -7.23 14.16 11.88
C TYR A 19 -6.18 15.14 12.41
N THR A 20 -5.24 14.69 13.26
CA THR A 20 -4.18 15.56 13.81
C THR A 20 -3.27 16.15 12.75
N LEU A 21 -3.05 15.43 11.65
CA LEU A 21 -2.19 15.86 10.54
C LEU A 21 -2.96 16.63 9.46
N VAL A 22 -4.26 16.88 9.65
CA VAL A 22 -5.12 17.58 8.67
C VAL A 22 -5.08 16.90 7.29
N ILE A 23 -5.03 15.56 7.29
CA ILE A 23 -4.98 14.77 6.06
C ILE A 23 -6.40 14.42 5.61
N ILE A 24 -6.77 14.87 4.41
CA ILE A 24 -8.04 14.48 3.78
C ILE A 24 -7.94 13.04 3.29
N ILE A 25 -8.86 12.18 3.75
CA ILE A 25 -9.00 10.79 3.29
C ILE A 25 -10.09 10.72 2.22
N LYS A 26 -9.81 10.04 1.11
CA LYS A 26 -10.76 9.70 0.06
C LYS A 26 -10.88 8.18 -0.03
N GLU A 27 -12.01 7.65 0.39
CA GLU A 27 -12.31 6.21 0.29
C GLU A 27 -12.81 5.88 -1.12
N VAL A 28 -12.27 4.84 -1.74
CA VAL A 28 -12.64 4.40 -3.08
C VAL A 28 -12.76 2.88 -3.10
N PHE A 29 -13.85 2.35 -3.64
CA PHE A 29 -13.99 0.92 -3.88
C PHE A 29 -12.95 0.44 -4.91
N ILE A 30 -12.18 -0.61 -4.60
CA ILE A 30 -11.15 -1.16 -5.51
C ILE A 30 -11.62 -1.48 -6.94
N LYS A 31 -12.94 -1.71 -7.15
CA LYS A 31 -13.52 -1.84 -8.51
C LYS A 31 -13.34 -0.59 -9.38
N ALA A 32 -13.04 0.57 -8.80
CA ALA A 32 -12.56 1.75 -9.53
C ALA A 32 -11.06 1.60 -9.84
N TYR A 33 -10.74 0.65 -10.72
CA TYR A 33 -9.38 0.21 -11.09
C TYR A 33 -8.39 1.36 -11.34
N TYR A 34 -8.82 2.46 -11.96
CA TYR A 34 -7.92 3.53 -12.40
C TYR A 34 -7.18 4.26 -11.26
N ASN A 35 -7.79 4.44 -10.09
CA ASN A 35 -7.17 5.22 -9.01
C ASN A 35 -6.11 4.46 -8.23
N ILE A 36 -6.17 3.12 -8.22
CA ILE A 36 -5.27 2.25 -7.44
C ILE A 36 -4.27 1.52 -8.34
N ASN A 37 -4.47 1.52 -9.67
CA ASN A 37 -3.53 0.90 -10.62
C ASN A 37 -2.08 1.39 -10.45
N LYS A 38 -1.88 2.68 -10.13
CA LYS A 38 -0.53 3.20 -9.82
C LYS A 38 0.09 2.49 -8.63
N VAL A 39 -0.66 2.32 -7.54
CA VAL A 39 -0.20 1.63 -6.32
C VAL A 39 0.12 0.17 -6.62
N LYS A 40 -0.76 -0.53 -7.37
CA LYS A 40 -0.52 -1.92 -7.79
C LYS A 40 0.73 -2.06 -8.66
N TYR A 41 0.94 -1.12 -9.59
CA TYR A 41 2.12 -1.10 -10.45
C TYR A 41 3.40 -0.95 -9.62
N TYR A 42 3.47 0.07 -8.76
CA TYR A 42 4.63 0.25 -7.87
C TYR A 42 4.89 -0.95 -6.97
N TYR A 43 3.84 -1.54 -6.39
CA TYR A 43 3.98 -2.73 -5.56
C TYR A 43 4.52 -3.94 -6.35
N THR A 44 4.08 -4.11 -7.59
CA THR A 44 4.54 -5.18 -8.47
C THR A 44 6.03 -5.01 -8.80
N THR A 45 6.44 -3.78 -9.14
CA THR A 45 7.85 -3.46 -9.41
C THR A 45 8.71 -3.72 -8.18
N LEU A 46 8.30 -3.24 -7.00
CA LEU A 46 9.04 -3.47 -5.75
C LEU A 46 9.18 -4.96 -5.44
N ARG A 47 8.11 -5.74 -5.59
CA ARG A 47 8.13 -7.19 -5.38
C ARG A 47 9.08 -7.88 -6.37
N TYR A 48 9.07 -7.46 -7.63
CA TYR A 48 9.95 -8.01 -8.65
C TYR A 48 11.43 -7.70 -8.34
N THR A 49 11.75 -6.45 -8.00
CA THR A 49 13.11 -6.06 -7.60
C THR A 49 13.57 -6.81 -6.35
N TYR A 50 12.71 -6.95 -5.34
CA TYR A 50 12.99 -7.73 -4.14
C TYR A 50 13.33 -9.19 -4.48
N ASN A 51 12.54 -9.82 -5.36
CA ASN A 51 12.80 -11.18 -5.83
C ASN A 51 14.14 -11.29 -6.58
N ILE A 52 14.53 -10.30 -7.39
CA ILE A 52 15.83 -10.31 -8.07
C ILE A 52 16.97 -10.24 -7.06
N ILE A 53 16.87 -9.37 -6.05
CA ILE A 53 17.91 -9.23 -5.03
C ILE A 53 18.07 -10.53 -4.25
N TYR A 54 16.96 -11.13 -3.82
CA TYR A 54 16.95 -12.38 -3.07
C TYR A 54 17.42 -13.60 -3.84
N THR A 55 17.05 -13.70 -5.13
CA THR A 55 17.52 -14.82 -5.97
C THR A 55 19.02 -14.71 -6.27
N LYS A 56 19.59 -13.50 -6.21
CA LYS A 56 21.03 -13.25 -6.40
C LYS A 56 21.85 -13.37 -5.12
N ASP A 57 21.24 -13.18 -3.96
CA ASP A 57 21.90 -13.33 -2.66
C ASP A 57 21.04 -14.17 -1.70
N PRO A 58 21.19 -15.51 -1.73
CA PRO A 58 20.44 -16.44 -0.89
C PRO A 58 20.86 -16.39 0.60
N SER A 59 21.87 -15.59 0.96
CA SER A 59 22.27 -15.40 2.37
C SER A 59 21.37 -14.41 3.12
N ILE A 60 20.58 -13.62 2.39
CA ILE A 60 19.60 -12.71 2.98
C ILE A 60 18.38 -13.55 3.44
N PRO A 61 17.90 -13.40 4.69
CA PRO A 61 16.84 -14.25 5.24
C PRO A 61 15.45 -13.81 4.77
N TYR A 62 14.81 -14.64 3.93
CA TYR A 62 13.48 -14.36 3.37
C TYR A 62 12.45 -14.33 4.51
N LYS A 63 11.76 -13.21 4.67
CA LYS A 63 10.78 -13.00 5.74
C LYS A 63 9.35 -13.17 5.27
#